data_AF-A0A536RY30-F1
#
_entry.id   AF-A0A536RY30-F1
#
_cell.length_a   1.000
_cell.length_b   1.000
_cell.length_c   1.000
_cell.angle_alpha   90.00
_cell.angle_beta   90.00
_cell.angle_gamma   90.00
#
_symmetry.space_group_name_H-M   'P 1'
#
loop_
_entity.id
_entity.type
_entity.pdbx_description
1 polymer ?
#
loop_
_entity_poly.entity_id
_entity_poly.type
_entity_poly.pdbx_seq_one_letter_code
_entity_poly.pdbx_strand_id
1 'polypeptide(L)'
;MVPSPPLCLTTRQTSLWIPTEYSSPYTTSAARVQASSFCTAWGARSWIGSSSLPFSPGDHHVVAFDLRCHGRSGDGPWSWADALGDVGVVAEHLQLVNPAIAGHSLGGMLAVMWGGDHPDSRGVVNLDGHGRKRPDQYVGLDPMDARQRQEQIDAVVQQSLNSLVGPLKAAQVDALLAQQRALAARIGVADAVLVEAAQRSFLTQAGDTRIRPEVRGLGK
;
A
#
# COMPACT_ATOMS: atom_id res chain seq x y z
N MET A 1 35.02 26.70 -25.36
CA MET A 1 35.23 25.88 -24.15
C MET A 1 34.16 26.31 -23.16
N VAL A 2 33.05 25.58 -23.09
CA VAL A 2 31.93 25.87 -22.16
C VAL A 2 32.01 24.79 -21.08
N PRO A 3 32.06 25.14 -19.78
CA PRO A 3 32.13 24.13 -18.74
C PRO A 3 30.80 23.38 -18.68
N SER A 4 30.87 22.05 -18.69
CA SER A 4 29.72 21.18 -18.43
C SER A 4 29.22 21.39 -16.99
N PRO A 5 27.89 21.45 -16.75
CA PRO A 5 27.35 21.50 -15.41
C PRO A 5 27.58 20.16 -14.68
N PRO A 6 27.63 20.15 -13.34
CA PRO A 6 27.88 18.93 -12.58
C PRO A 6 26.72 17.95 -12.71
N LEU A 7 27.05 16.67 -12.93
CA LEU A 7 26.12 15.56 -12.86
C LEU A 7 25.56 15.45 -11.43
N CYS A 8 24.30 15.84 -11.24
CA CYS A 8 23.57 15.59 -10.01
C CYS A 8 23.16 14.10 -9.98
N LEU A 9 23.93 13.31 -9.24
CA LEU A 9 23.62 11.92 -8.88
C LEU A 9 22.53 11.92 -7.80
N THR A 10 21.26 11.90 -8.20
CA THR A 10 20.17 11.76 -7.22
C THR A 10 19.19 10.68 -7.65
N THR A 11 19.23 9.58 -6.89
CA THR A 11 18.18 8.57 -6.64
C THR A 11 17.81 7.63 -7.81
N ARG A 12 18.28 6.37 -7.74
CA ARG A 12 17.76 5.26 -8.57
C ARG A 12 16.42 4.80 -8.01
N GLN A 13 15.33 5.31 -8.57
CA GLN A 13 13.97 4.92 -8.24
C GLN A 13 13.45 3.92 -9.29
N THR A 14 12.92 2.78 -8.84
CA THR A 14 12.31 1.77 -9.72
C THR A 14 10.84 1.58 -9.33
N SER A 15 9.93 1.70 -10.30
CA SER A 15 8.51 1.37 -10.13
C SER A 15 8.19 0.07 -10.85
N LEU A 16 7.52 -0.85 -10.17
CA LEU A 16 7.09 -2.15 -10.71
C LEU A 16 5.57 -2.35 -10.56
N TRP A 17 5.02 -3.16 -11.45
CA TRP A 17 3.61 -3.56 -11.47
C TRP A 17 3.52 -5.08 -11.61
N ILE A 18 2.61 -5.71 -10.87
CA ILE A 18 2.37 -7.16 -10.96
C ILE A 18 1.35 -7.39 -12.09
N PRO A 19 1.69 -8.06 -13.21
CA PRO A 19 0.75 -8.27 -14.31
C PRO A 19 -0.36 -9.27 -13.95
N THR A 20 -1.50 -9.18 -14.64
CA THR A 20 -2.68 -10.06 -14.49
C THR A 20 -2.47 -11.50 -14.96
N GLU A 21 -1.43 -11.75 -15.76
CA GLU A 21 -1.08 -13.08 -16.25
C GLU A 21 0.28 -13.47 -15.67
N TYR A 22 0.36 -14.64 -15.03
CA TYR A 22 1.59 -15.23 -14.51
C TYR A 22 2.48 -15.65 -15.69
N SER A 23 3.13 -14.71 -16.36
CA SER A 23 4.15 -14.97 -17.36
C SER A 23 5.23 -13.88 -17.36
N SER A 24 6.41 -14.28 -16.89
CA SER A 24 7.71 -13.61 -17.03
C SER A 24 8.03 -13.40 -18.52
N PRO A 25 8.67 -12.28 -18.98
CA PRO A 25 9.93 -11.76 -18.42
C PRO A 25 10.10 -10.23 -18.38
N TYR A 26 10.81 -9.70 -17.37
CA TYR A 26 11.32 -8.32 -17.37
C TYR A 26 12.84 -8.29 -17.14
N THR A 27 13.51 -7.41 -17.90
CA THR A 27 14.97 -7.32 -18.04
C THR A 27 15.56 -6.32 -17.04
N THR A 28 16.65 -6.67 -16.37
CA THR A 28 17.38 -5.83 -15.42
C THR A 28 18.59 -5.14 -16.05
N SER A 29 18.99 -3.99 -15.50
CA SER A 29 20.34 -3.44 -15.63
C SER A 29 20.94 -3.31 -14.23
N ALA A 30 22.02 -4.07 -14.00
CA ALA A 30 22.67 -4.30 -12.73
C ALA A 30 23.29 -3.05 -12.07
N ALA A 31 23.20 -2.98 -10.74
CA ALA A 31 24.25 -2.48 -9.86
C ALA A 31 23.97 -3.00 -8.44
N ARG A 32 25.00 -3.49 -7.73
CA ARG A 32 24.92 -4.10 -6.39
C ARG A 32 24.04 -3.28 -5.43
N VAL A 33 23.06 -3.94 -4.81
CA VAL A 33 21.92 -3.31 -4.11
C VAL A 33 21.88 -3.71 -2.63
N GLN A 34 21.71 -2.71 -1.75
CA GLN A 34 21.19 -2.88 -0.40
C GLN A 34 19.81 -2.21 -0.38
N ALA A 35 18.75 -2.99 -0.17
CA ALA A 35 17.38 -2.58 -0.51
C ALA A 35 16.47 -2.37 0.69
N SER A 36 15.61 -1.36 0.54
CA SER A 36 14.44 -1.13 1.40
C SER A 36 13.21 -1.07 0.50
N SER A 37 12.26 -1.98 0.69
CA SER A 37 11.01 -2.04 -0.09
C SER A 37 9.88 -1.37 0.68
N PHE A 38 9.14 -0.48 0.00
CA PHE A 38 7.98 0.22 0.51
C PHE A 38 6.70 -0.38 -0.09
N CYS A 39 5.78 -0.78 0.79
CA CYS A 39 4.49 -1.34 0.47
C CYS A 39 3.41 -0.31 0.86
N THR A 40 2.80 0.36 -0.13
CA THR A 40 1.69 1.29 0.11
C THR A 40 0.35 0.58 -0.12
N ALA A 41 -0.46 0.52 0.94
CA ALA A 41 -1.89 0.40 0.78
C ALA A 41 -2.44 1.77 0.39
N TRP A 42 -3.30 1.79 -0.64
CA TRP A 42 -3.84 2.96 -1.34
C TRP A 42 -2.82 3.71 -2.23
N GLY A 43 -2.67 3.21 -3.46
CA GLY A 43 -2.41 3.94 -4.71
C GLY A 43 -1.57 5.23 -4.72
N ALA A 44 -0.55 5.38 -3.89
CA ALA A 44 0.17 6.64 -3.75
C ALA A 44 1.58 6.57 -4.34
N ARG A 45 1.71 6.97 -5.61
CA ARG A 45 2.95 7.52 -6.17
C ARG A 45 3.45 8.77 -5.41
N SER A 46 2.64 9.35 -4.52
CA SER A 46 2.83 10.70 -3.97
C SER A 46 3.77 10.83 -2.79
N TRP A 47 4.27 9.73 -2.21
CA TRP A 47 5.22 9.79 -1.08
C TRP A 47 6.69 9.73 -1.53
N ILE A 48 6.94 9.28 -2.76
CA ILE A 48 8.29 9.22 -3.33
C ILE A 48 8.62 10.60 -3.87
N GLY A 49 9.07 11.48 -2.98
CA GLY A 49 9.36 12.90 -3.25
C GLY A 49 8.88 13.86 -2.17
N SER A 50 8.07 13.42 -1.21
CA SER A 50 7.73 14.22 -0.02
C SER A 50 8.81 14.06 1.04
N SER A 51 9.12 15.15 1.75
CA SER A 51 10.11 15.23 2.84
C SER A 51 9.77 14.39 4.09
N SER A 52 8.88 13.41 3.95
CA SER A 52 8.29 12.60 5.01
C SER A 52 8.76 11.14 4.98
N LEU A 53 9.65 10.77 4.06
CA LEU A 53 10.38 9.50 4.15
C LEU A 53 11.31 9.55 5.37
N PRO A 54 11.33 8.52 6.24
CA PRO A 54 12.29 8.44 7.34
C PRO A 54 13.74 8.23 6.87
N PHE A 55 13.98 8.11 5.55
CA PHE A 55 15.27 7.81 4.96
C PHE A 55 15.59 8.73 3.78
N SER A 56 16.85 9.16 3.71
CA SER A 56 17.38 9.88 2.54
C SER A 56 17.50 8.90 1.36
N PRO A 57 16.90 9.21 0.19
CA PRO A 57 16.98 8.34 -0.97
C PRO A 57 18.37 8.30 -1.63
N GLY A 58 19.36 9.05 -1.10
CA GLY A 58 20.77 8.96 -1.51
C GLY A 58 21.50 7.71 -1.01
N ASP A 59 21.05 7.12 0.11
CA ASP A 59 21.75 6.01 0.78
C ASP A 59 21.05 4.65 0.64
N HIS A 60 19.84 4.62 0.09
CA HIS A 60 19.01 3.43 0.03
C HIS A 60 18.46 3.22 -1.39
N HIS A 61 18.48 1.96 -1.86
CA HIS A 61 17.71 1.59 -3.04
C HIS A 61 16.26 1.35 -2.63
N VAL A 62 15.40 2.30 -2.99
CA VAL A 62 13.98 2.29 -2.65
C VAL A 62 13.16 1.68 -3.78
N VAL A 63 12.45 0.60 -3.45
CA VAL A 63 11.50 -0.06 -4.36
C VAL A 63 10.09 0.21 -3.87
N ALA A 64 9.23 0.71 -4.74
CA ALA A 64 7.81 0.86 -4.47
C ALA A 64 7.00 0.19 -5.57
N PHE A 65 5.97 -0.54 -5.16
CA PHE A 65 5.10 -1.28 -6.05
C PHE A 65 3.68 -1.25 -5.52
N ASP A 66 2.72 -1.39 -6.43
CA ASP A 66 1.32 -1.56 -6.07
C ASP A 66 1.09 -3.05 -5.73
N LEU A 67 0.40 -3.32 -4.63
CA LEU A 67 -0.03 -4.69 -4.29
C LEU A 67 -1.01 -5.24 -5.33
N ARG A 68 -1.14 -6.57 -5.42
CA ARG A 68 -2.24 -7.17 -6.18
C ARG A 68 -3.57 -6.54 -5.79
N CYS A 69 -4.48 -6.41 -6.74
CA CYS A 69 -5.78 -5.76 -6.58
C CYS A 69 -5.72 -4.28 -6.14
N HIS A 70 -4.57 -3.62 -6.28
CA HIS A 70 -4.41 -2.20 -5.99
C HIS A 70 -3.71 -1.49 -7.13
N GLY A 71 -3.96 -0.20 -7.28
CA GLY A 71 -3.16 0.64 -8.15
C GLY A 71 -3.19 0.16 -9.60
N ARG A 72 -2.01 0.02 -10.21
CA ARG A 72 -1.83 -0.53 -11.57
C ARG A 72 -1.42 -2.01 -11.59
N SER A 73 -1.25 -2.64 -10.43
CA SER A 73 -1.07 -4.08 -10.38
C SER A 73 -2.38 -4.78 -10.74
N GLY A 74 -2.26 -5.98 -11.29
CA GLY A 74 -3.37 -6.79 -11.76
C GLY A 74 -4.32 -7.23 -10.66
N ASP A 75 -5.49 -7.69 -11.08
CA ASP A 75 -6.44 -8.39 -10.20
C ASP A 75 -6.03 -9.85 -9.99
N GLY A 76 -6.53 -10.43 -8.90
CA GLY A 76 -6.31 -11.83 -8.56
C GLY A 76 -7.03 -12.22 -7.28
N PRO A 77 -6.92 -13.49 -6.86
CA PRO A 77 -7.36 -13.89 -5.53
C PRO A 77 -6.60 -13.09 -4.47
N TRP A 78 -7.35 -12.66 -3.44
CA TRP A 78 -6.81 -11.95 -2.30
C TRP A 78 -6.83 -12.86 -1.07
N SER A 79 -5.65 -13.05 -0.48
CA SER A 79 -5.45 -13.53 0.88
C SER A 79 -4.24 -12.82 1.48
N TRP A 80 -4.08 -12.88 2.80
CA TRP A 80 -2.89 -12.34 3.46
C TRP A 80 -1.60 -12.99 2.98
N ALA A 81 -1.60 -14.32 2.83
CA ALA A 81 -0.44 -15.08 2.36
C ALA A 81 -0.07 -14.71 0.92
N ASP A 82 -1.08 -14.54 0.07
CA ASP A 82 -0.93 -14.08 -1.31
C ASP A 82 -0.30 -12.68 -1.40
N ALA A 83 -0.86 -11.71 -0.66
CA ALA A 83 -0.35 -10.35 -0.63
C ALA A 83 1.09 -10.27 -0.06
N LEU A 84 1.41 -11.11 0.93
CA LEU A 84 2.76 -11.23 1.46
C LEU A 84 3.71 -11.90 0.46
N GLY A 85 3.22 -12.92 -0.26
CA GLY A 85 3.96 -13.61 -1.33
C GLY A 85 4.37 -12.66 -2.46
N ASP A 86 3.54 -11.67 -2.80
CA ASP A 86 3.89 -10.63 -3.78
C ASP A 86 5.14 -9.84 -3.37
N VAL A 87 5.31 -9.56 -2.07
CA VAL A 87 6.51 -8.90 -1.54
C VAL A 87 7.74 -9.76 -1.84
N GLY A 88 7.63 -11.07 -1.65
CA GLY A 88 8.68 -12.04 -1.96
C GLY A 88 9.00 -12.12 -3.45
N VAL A 89 7.99 -12.17 -4.31
CA VAL A 89 8.16 -12.17 -5.78
C VAL A 89 8.88 -10.91 -6.25
N VAL A 90 8.52 -9.74 -5.71
CA VAL A 90 9.19 -8.48 -6.05
C VAL A 90 10.64 -8.49 -5.55
N ALA A 91 10.88 -8.97 -4.33
CA ALA A 91 12.23 -9.07 -3.78
C ALA A 91 13.11 -10.01 -4.60
N GLU A 92 12.62 -11.19 -4.97
CA GLU A 92 13.33 -12.16 -5.81
C GLU A 92 13.63 -11.58 -7.20
N HIS A 93 12.60 -11.01 -7.85
CA HIS A 93 12.73 -10.45 -9.20
C HIS A 93 13.80 -9.35 -9.28
N LEU A 94 13.87 -8.50 -8.25
CA LEU A 94 14.86 -7.44 -8.15
C LEU A 94 16.18 -7.87 -7.50
N GLN A 95 16.30 -9.15 -7.12
CA GLN A 95 17.47 -9.72 -6.45
C GLN A 95 17.81 -8.97 -5.15
N LEU A 96 16.77 -8.60 -4.40
CA LEU A 96 16.90 -7.93 -3.11
C LEU A 96 17.26 -8.97 -2.05
N VAL A 97 18.48 -8.89 -1.54
CA VAL A 97 18.93 -9.74 -0.44
C VAL A 97 18.48 -9.10 0.86
N ASN A 98 17.65 -9.80 1.63
CA ASN A 98 17.18 -9.42 2.98
C ASN A 98 16.73 -7.96 3.08
N PRO A 99 15.75 -7.53 2.26
CA PRO A 99 15.32 -6.15 2.23
C PRO A 99 14.64 -5.75 3.55
N ALA A 100 14.83 -4.50 3.97
CA ALA A 100 13.94 -3.91 4.97
C ALA A 100 12.58 -3.64 4.34
N ILE A 101 11.48 -3.91 5.04
CA ILE A 101 10.11 -3.68 4.53
C ILE A 101 9.45 -2.56 5.31
N ALA A 102 8.93 -1.55 4.61
CA ALA A 102 8.19 -0.46 5.20
C ALA A 102 6.80 -0.38 4.58
N GLY A 103 5.79 0.06 5.34
CA GLY A 103 4.49 0.30 4.74
C GLY A 103 3.52 1.06 5.62
N HIS A 104 2.50 1.61 4.98
CA HIS A 104 1.41 2.31 5.63
C HIS A 104 0.12 1.49 5.60
N SER A 105 -0.66 1.52 6.69
CA SER A 105 -1.93 0.81 6.83
C SER A 105 -1.77 -0.69 6.50
N LEU A 106 -2.44 -1.23 5.48
CA LEU A 106 -2.26 -2.62 5.04
C LEU A 106 -0.81 -2.96 4.67
N GLY A 107 -0.05 -2.03 4.08
CA GLY A 107 1.37 -2.25 3.83
C GLY A 107 2.21 -2.36 5.10
N GLY A 108 1.82 -1.66 6.16
CA GLY A 108 2.46 -1.76 7.47
C GLY A 108 2.17 -3.09 8.17
N MET A 109 0.95 -3.62 8.02
CA MET A 109 0.61 -4.97 8.45
C MET A 109 1.45 -6.03 7.73
N LEU A 110 1.59 -5.91 6.40
CA LEU A 110 2.45 -6.79 5.59
C LEU A 110 3.93 -6.70 5.99
N ALA A 111 4.43 -5.51 6.33
CA ALA A 111 5.79 -5.33 6.82
C ALA A 111 6.03 -6.12 8.12
N VAL A 112 5.10 -6.07 9.08
CA VAL A 112 5.21 -6.82 10.34
C VAL A 112 5.14 -8.33 10.10
N MET A 113 4.22 -8.80 9.25
CA MET A 113 4.13 -10.22 8.91
C MET A 113 5.40 -10.71 8.20
N TRP A 114 5.95 -9.91 7.28
CA TRP A 114 7.22 -10.22 6.62
C TRP A 114 8.35 -10.44 7.62
N GLY A 115 8.51 -9.56 8.61
CA GLY A 115 9.54 -9.70 9.64
C GLY A 115 9.36 -10.93 10.54
N GLY A 116 8.12 -11.41 10.71
CA GLY A 116 7.85 -12.67 11.40
C GLY A 116 8.32 -13.89 10.61
N ASP A 117 8.11 -13.88 9.30
CA ASP A 117 8.47 -15.00 8.40
C ASP A 117 9.94 -14.96 7.94
N HIS A 118 10.57 -13.79 7.98
CA HIS A 118 11.94 -13.53 7.51
C HIS A 118 12.76 -12.84 8.62
N PRO A 119 13.23 -13.60 9.63
CA PRO A 119 13.96 -13.04 10.77
C PRO A 119 15.32 -12.43 10.38
N ASP A 120 15.81 -12.71 9.17
CA ASP A 120 17.02 -12.16 8.59
C ASP A 120 16.79 -10.84 7.82
N SER A 121 15.52 -10.37 7.74
CA SER A 121 15.15 -9.05 7.23
C SER A 121 15.92 -7.94 7.96
N ARG A 122 16.39 -6.95 7.21
CA ARG A 122 17.14 -5.82 7.79
C ARG A 122 16.30 -4.89 8.67
N GLY A 123 14.98 -5.00 8.62
CA GLY A 123 14.09 -4.23 9.48
C GLY A 123 12.67 -4.15 8.93
N VAL A 124 11.75 -3.75 9.80
CA VAL A 124 10.35 -3.54 9.44
C VAL A 124 9.87 -2.18 9.95
N VAL A 125 9.09 -1.47 9.13
CA VAL A 125 8.48 -0.19 9.50
C VAL A 125 6.99 -0.27 9.24
N ASN A 126 6.22 -0.16 10.33
CA ASN A 126 4.77 -0.14 10.30
C ASN A 126 4.27 1.28 10.59
N LEU A 127 3.71 1.94 9.57
CA LEU A 127 3.08 3.25 9.70
C LEU A 127 1.57 3.07 9.79
N ASP A 128 1.04 3.12 11.01
CA ASP A 128 -0.41 3.09 11.28
C ASP A 128 -1.16 1.85 10.72
N GLY A 129 -0.44 0.75 10.48
CA GLY A 129 -1.05 -0.56 10.23
C GLY A 129 -1.43 -1.22 11.55
N HIS A 130 -2.68 -1.65 11.67
CA HIS A 130 -3.15 -2.31 12.89
C HIS A 130 -3.75 -3.68 12.58
N GLY A 131 -3.31 -4.70 13.33
CA GLY A 131 -3.89 -6.03 13.25
C GLY A 131 -5.29 -6.11 13.88
N ARG A 132 -5.72 -7.34 14.20
CA ARG A 132 -6.96 -7.54 14.97
C ARG A 132 -6.87 -6.79 16.30
N LYS A 133 -7.86 -5.92 16.55
CA LYS A 133 -7.94 -5.13 17.78
C LYS A 133 -8.08 -6.09 18.97
N ARG A 134 -7.31 -5.91 20.03
CA ARG A 134 -7.48 -6.68 21.26
C ARG A 134 -7.76 -5.78 22.47
N PRO A 135 -8.72 -6.12 23.35
CA PRO A 135 -9.06 -5.30 24.51
C PRO A 135 -7.87 -5.01 25.43
N ASP A 136 -6.93 -5.96 25.56
CA ASP A 136 -5.71 -5.83 26.38
C ASP A 136 -4.74 -4.74 25.87
N GLN A 137 -4.90 -4.26 24.64
CA GLN A 137 -4.05 -3.20 24.07
C GLN A 137 -4.53 -1.78 24.41
N TYR A 138 -5.72 -1.62 24.99
CA TYR A 138 -6.25 -0.32 25.40
C TYR A 138 -5.82 0.03 26.81
N VAL A 139 -4.55 0.40 26.97
CA VAL A 139 -3.97 0.78 28.26
C VAL A 139 -4.76 1.94 28.88
N GLY A 140 -5.24 1.75 30.12
CA GLY A 140 -5.97 2.77 30.87
C GLY A 140 -7.48 2.83 30.59
N LEU A 141 -8.01 1.96 29.72
CA LEU A 141 -9.46 1.77 29.58
C LEU A 141 -9.92 0.54 30.38
N ASP A 142 -11.12 0.63 30.96
CA ASP A 142 -11.77 -0.55 31.54
C ASP A 142 -11.99 -1.61 30.44
N PRO A 143 -11.74 -2.92 30.70
CA PRO A 143 -11.90 -3.95 29.68
C PRO A 143 -13.30 -4.08 29.09
N MET A 144 -14.37 -3.79 29.85
CA MET A 144 -15.74 -3.77 29.31
C MET A 144 -15.93 -2.57 28.38
N ASP A 145 -15.48 -1.38 28.79
CA ASP A 145 -15.55 -0.17 27.96
C ASP A 145 -14.73 -0.33 26.67
N ALA A 146 -13.54 -0.95 26.75
CA ALA A 146 -12.71 -1.24 25.59
C ALA A 146 -13.42 -2.16 24.59
N ARG A 147 -14.05 -3.23 25.08
CA ARG A 147 -14.87 -4.13 24.24
C ARG A 147 -16.03 -3.41 23.59
N GLN A 148 -16.80 -2.63 24.35
CA GLN A 148 -17.94 -1.88 23.81
C GLN A 148 -17.51 -0.89 22.73
N ARG A 149 -16.40 -0.17 22.94
CA ARG A 149 -15.86 0.76 21.94
C ARG A 149 -15.34 0.03 20.70
N GLN A 150 -14.71 -1.13 20.86
CA GLN A 150 -14.31 -1.97 19.73
C GLN A 150 -15.51 -2.38 18.89
N GLU A 151 -16.57 -2.90 19.51
CA GLU A 151 -17.80 -3.30 18.82
C GLU A 151 -18.43 -2.14 18.05
N GLN A 152 -18.44 -0.94 18.64
CA GLN A 152 -18.92 0.27 17.96
C GLN A 152 -18.08 0.61 16.73
N ILE A 153 -16.75 0.60 16.85
CA ILE A 153 -15.85 0.88 15.72
C ILE A 153 -16.01 -0.21 14.65
N ASP A 154 -16.09 -1.48 15.04
CA ASP A 154 -16.26 -2.60 14.13
C ASP A 154 -17.59 -2.52 13.38
N ALA A 155 -18.68 -2.14 14.05
CA ALA A 155 -19.97 -1.91 13.41
C ALA A 155 -19.90 -0.80 12.35
N VAL A 156 -19.24 0.33 12.68
CA VAL A 156 -19.05 1.44 11.72
C VAL A 156 -18.20 0.99 10.53
N VAL A 157 -17.07 0.33 10.78
CA VAL A 157 -16.20 -0.19 9.71
C VAL A 157 -16.95 -1.19 8.83
N GLN A 158 -17.67 -2.13 9.43
CA GLN A 158 -18.43 -3.14 8.70
C GLN A 158 -19.55 -2.51 7.86
N GLN A 159 -20.25 -1.51 8.40
CA GLN A 159 -21.25 -0.75 7.64
C GLN A 159 -20.62 -0.04 6.45
N SER A 160 -19.48 0.63 6.64
CA SER A 160 -18.74 1.27 5.55
C SER A 160 -18.33 0.25 4.49
N LEU A 161 -17.73 -0.88 4.88
CA LEU A 161 -17.33 -1.94 3.96
C LEU A 161 -18.53 -2.54 3.21
N ASN A 162 -19.63 -2.81 3.90
CA ASN A 162 -20.86 -3.35 3.28
C ASN A 162 -21.43 -2.41 2.21
N SER A 163 -21.29 -1.09 2.38
CA SER A 163 -21.75 -0.12 1.37
C SER A 163 -20.93 -0.14 0.07
N LEU A 164 -19.75 -0.79 0.10
CA LEU A 164 -18.82 -0.93 -1.02
C LEU A 164 -18.88 -2.32 -1.67
N VAL A 165 -19.77 -3.21 -1.20
CA VAL A 165 -19.93 -4.56 -1.76
C VAL A 165 -20.72 -4.52 -3.07
N GLY A 166 -20.17 -5.14 -4.11
CA GLY A 166 -20.82 -5.26 -5.42
C GLY A 166 -20.61 -4.04 -6.32
N PRO A 167 -21.37 -3.94 -7.42
CA PRO A 167 -21.27 -2.80 -8.33
C PRO A 167 -21.72 -1.50 -7.66
N LEU A 168 -20.86 -0.48 -7.73
CA LEU A 168 -21.11 0.88 -7.31
C LEU A 168 -21.88 1.63 -8.39
N LYS A 169 -22.93 2.33 -7.98
CA LYS A 169 -23.63 3.31 -8.84
C LYS A 169 -22.72 4.52 -9.08
N ALA A 170 -22.91 5.20 -10.22
CA ALA A 170 -22.16 6.42 -10.54
C ALA A 170 -22.18 7.46 -9.40
N ALA A 171 -23.35 7.70 -8.79
CA ALA A 171 -23.46 8.61 -7.65
C ALA A 171 -22.64 8.18 -6.41
N GLN A 172 -22.44 6.87 -6.21
CA GLN A 172 -21.58 6.37 -5.11
C GLN A 172 -20.10 6.62 -5.44
N VAL A 173 -19.69 6.41 -6.68
CA VAL A 173 -18.33 6.74 -7.15
C VAL A 173 -18.07 8.23 -6.99
N ASP A 174 -18.99 9.10 -7.43
CA ASP A 174 -18.86 10.55 -7.29
C ASP A 174 -18.74 10.98 -5.83
N ALA A 175 -19.56 10.42 -4.94
CA ALA A 175 -19.52 10.68 -3.51
C ALA A 175 -18.19 10.26 -2.88
N LEU A 176 -17.64 9.10 -3.26
CA LEU A 176 -16.33 8.64 -2.80
C LEU A 176 -15.22 9.59 -3.27
N LEU A 177 -15.22 10.00 -4.53
CA LEU A 177 -14.23 10.95 -5.04
C LEU A 177 -14.35 12.33 -4.37
N ALA A 178 -15.57 12.80 -4.10
CA ALA A 178 -15.79 14.03 -3.34
C ALA A 178 -15.25 13.93 -1.90
N GLN A 179 -15.43 12.78 -1.24
CA GLN A 179 -14.87 12.52 0.08
C GLN A 179 -13.33 12.58 0.08
N GLN A 180 -12.67 12.03 -0.96
CA GLN A 180 -11.22 12.11 -1.09
C GLN A 180 -10.71 13.54 -1.29
N ARG A 181 -11.41 14.36 -2.08
CA ARG A 181 -11.08 15.78 -2.24
C ARG A 181 -11.20 16.55 -0.93
N ALA A 182 -12.27 16.31 -0.17
CA ALA A 182 -12.47 16.93 1.14
C ALA A 182 -11.39 16.50 2.14
N LEU A 183 -10.98 15.22 2.13
CA LEU A 183 -9.87 14.74 2.94
C LEU A 183 -8.55 15.42 2.55
N ALA A 184 -8.25 15.50 1.25
CA ALA A 184 -7.04 16.13 0.73
C ALA A 184 -6.91 17.57 1.23
N ALA A 185 -8.00 18.35 1.14
CA ALA A 185 -8.06 19.72 1.66
C ALA A 185 -7.80 19.78 3.17
N ARG A 186 -8.39 18.85 3.95
CA ARG A 186 -8.23 18.80 5.41
C ARG A 186 -6.81 18.49 5.86
N ILE A 187 -6.08 17.68 5.10
CA ILE A 187 -4.71 17.25 5.44
C ILE A 187 -3.62 18.01 4.67
N GLY A 188 -3.98 19.00 3.86
CA GLY A 188 -3.04 19.84 3.11
C GLY A 188 -2.32 19.10 1.97
N VAL A 189 -2.95 18.10 1.36
CA VAL A 189 -2.41 17.34 0.22
C VAL A 189 -3.15 17.76 -1.05
N ALA A 190 -2.45 17.76 -2.20
CA ALA A 190 -3.07 18.02 -3.50
C ALA A 190 -4.20 17.02 -3.79
N ASP A 191 -5.37 17.51 -4.20
CA ASP A 191 -6.55 16.69 -4.43
C ASP A 191 -6.32 15.58 -5.48
N ALA A 192 -5.58 15.92 -6.55
CA ALA A 192 -5.19 15.02 -7.62
C ALA A 192 -4.52 13.75 -7.09
N VAL A 193 -3.77 13.83 -5.99
CA VAL A 193 -3.12 12.67 -5.37
C VAL A 193 -4.13 11.68 -4.80
N LEU A 194 -5.05 12.15 -3.95
CA LEU A 194 -6.02 11.25 -3.31
C LEU A 194 -7.12 10.79 -4.27
N VAL A 195 -7.50 11.65 -5.22
CA VAL A 195 -8.46 11.30 -6.26
C VAL A 195 -7.89 10.24 -7.19
N GLU A 196 -6.65 10.39 -7.65
CA GLU A 196 -6.01 9.39 -8.51
C GLU A 196 -5.84 8.06 -7.77
N ALA A 197 -5.43 8.09 -6.50
CA ALA A 197 -5.32 6.88 -5.67
C ALA A 197 -6.67 6.15 -5.55
N ALA A 198 -7.77 6.88 -5.31
CA ALA A 198 -9.10 6.28 -5.21
C ALA A 198 -9.63 5.78 -6.56
N GLN A 199 -9.38 6.50 -7.66
CA GLN A 199 -9.73 6.05 -8.99
C GLN A 199 -9.05 4.72 -9.34
N ARG A 200 -7.81 4.54 -8.91
CA ARG A 200 -7.07 3.29 -9.11
C ARG A 200 -7.58 2.12 -8.26
N SER A 201 -8.36 2.41 -7.22
CA SER A 201 -9.06 1.39 -6.43
C SER A 201 -10.38 0.95 -7.08
N PHE A 202 -10.75 1.50 -8.24
CA PHE A 202 -11.93 1.05 -8.97
C PHE A 202 -11.54 0.17 -10.17
N LEU A 203 -12.35 -0.86 -10.42
CA LEU A 203 -12.38 -1.57 -11.69
C LEU A 203 -13.71 -1.31 -12.37
N THR A 204 -13.69 -0.77 -13.58
CA THR A 204 -14.89 -0.64 -14.42
C THR A 204 -14.82 -1.64 -15.57
N GLN A 205 -15.75 -2.58 -15.62
CA GLN A 205 -15.84 -3.60 -16.67
C GLN A 205 -17.29 -3.77 -17.11
N ALA A 206 -17.53 -3.73 -18.42
CA ALA A 206 -18.87 -3.86 -19.01
C ALA A 206 -19.95 -2.91 -18.42
N GLY A 207 -19.54 -1.74 -17.91
CA GLY A 207 -20.44 -0.76 -17.29
C GLY A 207 -20.58 -0.88 -15.77
N ASP A 208 -20.11 -1.99 -15.18
CA ASP A 208 -20.11 -2.18 -13.73
C ASP A 208 -18.81 -1.68 -13.12
N THR A 209 -18.90 -0.85 -12.08
CA THR A 209 -17.75 -0.35 -11.33
C THR A 209 -17.69 -1.02 -9.97
N ARG A 210 -16.57 -1.64 -9.59
CA ARG A 210 -16.36 -2.26 -8.26
C ARG A 210 -15.11 -1.73 -7.59
N ILE A 211 -15.03 -1.82 -6.27
CA ILE A 211 -13.80 -1.52 -5.53
C ILE A 211 -12.83 -2.71 -5.55
N ARG A 212 -11.53 -2.42 -5.53
CA ARG A 212 -10.42 -3.36 -5.51
C ARG A 212 -9.58 -3.13 -4.24
N PRO A 213 -9.18 -4.20 -3.54
CA PRO A 213 -9.68 -5.58 -3.66
C PRO A 213 -11.17 -5.65 -3.32
N GLU A 214 -11.84 -6.71 -3.79
CA GLU A 214 -13.24 -6.92 -3.44
C GLU A 214 -13.38 -7.08 -1.91
N VAL A 215 -14.34 -6.36 -1.32
CA VAL A 215 -14.58 -6.37 0.13
C VAL A 215 -14.83 -7.77 0.67
N ARG A 216 -15.49 -8.65 -0.10
CA ARG A 216 -15.75 -10.04 0.30
C ARG A 216 -14.47 -10.88 0.46
N GLY A 217 -13.35 -10.44 -0.14
CA GLY A 217 -12.04 -11.05 0.00
C GLY A 217 -11.22 -10.49 1.16
N LEU A 218 -11.53 -9.29 1.68
CA LEU A 218 -10.78 -8.68 2.77
C LEU A 218 -10.96 -9.49 4.07
N GLY A 219 -9.88 -10.09 4.57
CA GLY A 219 -9.86 -10.79 5.86
C GLY A 219 -9.91 -12.32 5.80
N LYS A 220 -9.81 -12.92 4.60
CA LYS A 220 -9.52 -14.35 4.42
C LYS A 220 -8.03 -14.62 4.32
#